data_AF-A0A0F8UL79-F1
#
_entry.id   AF-A0A0F8UL79-F1
#
_cell.length_a   1.000
_cell.length_b   1.000
_cell.length_c   1.000
_cell.angle_alpha   90.00
_cell.angle_beta   90.00
_cell.angle_gamma   90.00
#
_symmetry.space_group_name_H-M   'P 1'
#
loop_
_entity.id
_entity.type
_entity.pdbx_description
1 polymer ?
#
loop_
_entity_poly.entity_id
_entity_poly.type
_entity_poly.pdbx_seq_one_letter_code
_entity_poly.pdbx_strand_id
1 'polypeptide(L)'
;MAEVPEKGCTACGWTADKEKRCHYTSHLKLFYGASTRGVWSIGSDVILKDRPDEGPKAKVEVKTLNYLATHTEIPVPKVLRDWVDRDGRYFVLNERIGGQTLEETWASLSEAQRIEIADQVVGVRKQLRSVTSSSIQCVDQSPCYPGLLFFDLEPRGPFHSDQELWDALAVNLSHLPQQVLQNLRRRLPKCEPYVLTHCDLNLGNIMIQDGKVVSILDWEYAAFFPIWYEYVSASFGFTKMDVEWKKLLRERLGIHDEAHEDAKLFWTDMCNLRQYPNLDNEGRKSLEKYSTTILK
;
A
#
# COMPACT_ATOMS: atom_id res chain seq x y z
N MET A 1 -39.45 -33.66 -7.14
CA MET A 1 -38.14 -33.15 -7.62
C MET A 1 -37.91 -31.83 -6.91
N ALA A 2 -36.87 -31.72 -6.08
CA ALA A 2 -36.54 -30.44 -5.44
C ALA A 2 -35.99 -29.50 -6.52
N GLU A 3 -36.63 -28.35 -6.71
CA GLU A 3 -36.14 -27.31 -7.62
C GLU A 3 -34.76 -26.85 -7.13
N VAL A 4 -33.77 -26.96 -8.02
CA VAL A 4 -32.44 -26.40 -7.78
C VAL A 4 -32.61 -24.88 -7.73
N PRO A 5 -32.17 -24.18 -6.67
CA PRO A 5 -32.31 -22.72 -6.61
C PRO A 5 -31.59 -22.10 -7.81
N GLU A 6 -32.29 -21.27 -8.59
CA GLU A 6 -31.66 -20.52 -9.68
C GLU A 6 -30.50 -19.71 -9.09
N LYS A 7 -29.27 -19.97 -9.56
CA LYS A 7 -28.09 -19.21 -9.18
C LYS A 7 -28.23 -17.78 -9.69
N GLY A 8 -28.58 -16.86 -8.80
CA GLY A 8 -28.54 -15.42 -9.05
C GLY A 8 -27.13 -14.84 -8.86
N CYS A 9 -26.95 -13.59 -9.25
CA CYS A 9 -25.74 -12.81 -8.98
C CYS A 9 -25.52 -12.70 -7.46
N THR A 10 -24.39 -13.19 -6.96
CA THR A 10 -24.05 -13.12 -5.53
C THR A 10 -23.95 -11.69 -5.00
N ALA A 11 -23.54 -10.73 -5.84
CA ALA A 11 -23.31 -9.36 -5.41
C ALA A 11 -24.60 -8.54 -5.21
N CYS A 12 -25.63 -8.79 -6.02
CA CYS A 12 -26.87 -7.98 -5.99
C CYS A 12 -28.16 -8.82 -5.84
N GLY A 13 -28.05 -10.16 -5.75
CA GLY A 13 -29.20 -11.05 -5.63
C GLY A 13 -30.10 -11.11 -6.86
N TRP A 14 -29.64 -10.61 -8.01
CA TRP A 14 -30.42 -10.58 -9.24
C TRP A 14 -30.45 -11.96 -9.90
N THR A 15 -31.64 -12.50 -10.16
CA THR A 15 -31.82 -13.84 -10.74
C THR A 15 -31.98 -13.78 -12.26
N ALA A 16 -31.72 -14.89 -12.94
CA ALA A 16 -31.92 -15.01 -14.39
C ALA A 16 -33.38 -14.76 -14.80
N ASP A 17 -34.34 -15.22 -14.00
CA ASP A 17 -35.76 -14.96 -14.23
C ASP A 17 -36.17 -13.49 -14.02
N LYS A 18 -35.52 -12.76 -13.10
CA LYS A 18 -35.69 -11.29 -12.97
C LYS A 18 -35.10 -10.55 -14.17
N GLU A 19 -33.94 -10.99 -14.67
CA GLU A 19 -33.28 -10.41 -15.84
C GLU A 19 -34.14 -10.54 -17.10
N LYS A 20 -34.72 -11.73 -17.37
CA LYS A 20 -35.57 -11.95 -18.55
C LYS A 20 -36.80 -11.06 -18.62
N ARG A 21 -37.30 -10.60 -17.47
CA ARG A 21 -38.56 -9.84 -17.35
C ARG A 21 -38.34 -8.36 -17.06
N CYS A 22 -37.09 -7.90 -17.04
CA CYS A 22 -36.74 -6.54 -16.66
C CYS A 22 -35.93 -5.86 -17.77
N HIS A 23 -36.38 -4.67 -18.20
CA HIS A 23 -35.66 -3.84 -19.16
C HIS A 23 -34.81 -2.75 -18.50
N TYR A 24 -34.67 -2.77 -17.17
CA TYR A 24 -33.87 -1.79 -16.43
C TYR A 24 -32.38 -2.00 -16.66
N THR A 25 -31.69 -0.94 -17.06
CA THR A 25 -30.23 -0.89 -17.16
C THR A 25 -29.64 -0.11 -15.99
N SER A 26 -28.94 -0.81 -15.09
CA SER A 26 -28.33 -0.17 -13.92
C SER A 26 -27.11 0.67 -14.29
N HIS A 27 -27.05 1.91 -13.81
CA HIS A 27 -25.83 2.73 -13.76
C HIS A 27 -25.00 2.49 -12.49
N LEU A 28 -25.46 1.60 -11.61
CA LEU A 28 -24.67 1.04 -10.52
C LEU A 28 -24.04 -0.26 -10.99
N LYS A 29 -22.70 -0.29 -11.11
CA LYS A 29 -21.95 -1.42 -11.65
C LYS A 29 -20.83 -1.83 -10.70
N LEU A 30 -20.87 -3.06 -10.20
CA LEU A 30 -19.69 -3.70 -9.61
C LEU A 30 -18.69 -3.94 -10.74
N PHE A 31 -17.52 -3.32 -10.67
CA PHE A 31 -16.47 -3.49 -11.70
C PHE A 31 -15.21 -4.13 -11.14
N TYR A 32 -15.05 -4.16 -9.82
CA TYR A 32 -13.96 -4.85 -9.15
C TYR A 32 -14.45 -5.51 -7.87
N GLY A 33 -14.00 -6.73 -7.61
CA GLY A 33 -14.30 -7.48 -6.39
C GLY A 33 -13.15 -8.40 -6.02
N ALA A 34 -12.79 -8.41 -4.74
CA ALA A 34 -11.72 -9.24 -4.21
C ALA A 34 -12.07 -9.66 -2.78
N SER A 35 -12.07 -10.98 -2.51
CA SER A 35 -12.47 -11.54 -1.22
C SER A 35 -13.87 -11.04 -0.80
N THR A 36 -13.99 -10.32 0.33
CA THR A 36 -15.22 -9.75 0.88
C THR A 36 -15.41 -8.26 0.52
N ARG A 37 -14.62 -7.74 -0.42
CA ARG A 37 -14.60 -6.33 -0.83
C ARG A 37 -15.16 -6.16 -2.23
N GLY A 38 -15.90 -5.07 -2.45
CA GLY A 38 -16.44 -4.68 -3.75
C GLY A 38 -16.21 -3.20 -4.04
N VAL A 39 -15.99 -2.87 -5.31
CA VAL A 39 -15.89 -1.49 -5.78
C VAL A 39 -16.91 -1.28 -6.90
N TRP A 40 -17.78 -0.32 -6.67
CA TRP A 40 -18.93 -0.02 -7.52
C TRP A 40 -18.80 1.35 -8.16
N SER A 41 -19.14 1.42 -9.43
CA SER A 41 -19.44 2.66 -10.12
C SER A 41 -20.86 3.09 -9.77
N ILE A 42 -21.07 4.32 -9.29
CA ILE A 42 -22.38 4.95 -9.18
C ILE A 42 -22.44 6.06 -10.23
N GLY A 43 -23.04 5.76 -11.38
CA GLY A 43 -22.99 6.65 -12.54
C GLY A 43 -21.55 6.89 -13.01
N SER A 44 -21.32 8.06 -13.59
CA SER A 44 -20.00 8.51 -14.05
C SER A 44 -19.16 9.15 -12.95
N ASP A 45 -19.75 9.59 -11.85
CA ASP A 45 -19.10 10.60 -11.00
C ASP A 45 -18.66 10.07 -9.63
N VAL A 46 -19.12 8.88 -9.24
CA VAL A 46 -18.91 8.37 -7.88
C VAL A 46 -18.42 6.91 -7.89
N ILE A 47 -17.50 6.63 -6.98
CA ILE A 47 -17.01 5.30 -6.63
C ILE A 47 -17.50 4.95 -5.22
N LEU A 48 -18.10 3.78 -5.07
CA LEU A 48 -18.43 3.20 -3.77
C LEU A 48 -17.50 2.02 -3.49
N LYS A 49 -16.70 2.12 -2.43
CA LYS A 49 -15.97 0.99 -1.85
C LYS A 49 -16.81 0.38 -0.74
N ASP A 50 -16.87 -0.93 -0.74
CA ASP A 50 -17.79 -1.71 0.09
C ASP A 50 -17.04 -2.90 0.70
N ARG A 51 -16.75 -2.83 2.01
CA ARG A 51 -15.86 -3.77 2.73
C ARG A 51 -16.32 -4.02 4.17
N PRO A 52 -15.88 -5.08 4.86
CA PRO A 52 -16.14 -5.23 6.29
C PRO A 52 -15.56 -4.08 7.12
N ASP A 53 -16.21 -3.69 8.23
CA ASP A 53 -15.64 -2.78 9.22
C ASP A 53 -14.58 -3.51 10.06
N GLU A 54 -13.34 -3.52 9.56
CA GLU A 54 -12.15 -4.05 10.25
C GLU A 54 -11.62 -3.07 11.32
N GLY A 55 -12.51 -2.26 11.91
CA GLY A 55 -12.19 -1.32 12.98
C GLY A 55 -11.29 -0.16 12.50
N PRO A 56 -10.26 0.24 13.28
CA PRO A 56 -9.41 1.37 12.91
C PRO A 56 -8.75 1.24 11.54
N LYS A 57 -8.37 0.01 11.13
CA LYS A 57 -7.72 -0.26 9.83
C LYS A 57 -8.57 0.18 8.65
N ALA A 58 -9.87 -0.16 8.66
CA ALA A 58 -10.78 0.17 7.57
C ALA A 58 -10.95 1.69 7.36
N LYS A 59 -10.67 2.49 8.38
CA LYS A 59 -10.84 3.95 8.41
C LYS A 59 -9.59 4.73 8.04
N VAL A 60 -8.43 4.06 7.91
CA VAL A 60 -7.14 4.71 7.57
C VAL A 60 -7.25 5.50 6.26
N GLU A 61 -7.82 4.89 5.22
CA GLU A 61 -7.96 5.53 3.91
C GLU A 61 -8.73 6.86 3.99
N VAL A 62 -9.90 6.87 4.62
CA VAL A 62 -10.74 8.08 4.72
C VAL A 62 -10.06 9.16 5.57
N LYS A 63 -9.41 8.77 6.68
CA LYS A 63 -8.67 9.71 7.53
C LYS A 63 -7.51 10.34 6.77
N THR A 64 -6.75 9.55 6.02
CA THR A 64 -5.64 10.02 5.20
C THR A 64 -6.11 10.92 4.06
N LEU A 65 -7.16 10.54 3.34
CA LEU A 65 -7.73 11.38 2.27
C LEU A 65 -8.24 12.72 2.81
N ASN A 66 -8.94 12.74 3.94
CA ASN A 66 -9.40 13.97 4.58
C ASN A 66 -8.24 14.86 5.06
N TYR A 67 -7.15 14.25 5.54
CA TYR A 67 -5.93 14.97 5.91
C TYR A 67 -5.19 15.53 4.69
N LEU A 68 -5.12 14.78 3.59
CA LEU A 68 -4.49 15.20 2.33
C LEU A 68 -5.32 16.22 1.57
N ALA A 69 -6.64 16.28 1.79
CA ALA A 69 -7.49 17.32 1.21
C ALA A 69 -7.07 18.75 1.61
N THR A 70 -6.29 18.92 2.70
CA THR A 70 -5.71 20.21 3.09
C THR A 70 -4.38 20.52 2.38
N HIS A 71 -3.85 19.60 1.58
CA HIS A 71 -2.57 19.69 0.88
C HIS A 71 -2.81 19.67 -0.65
N THR A 72 -3.17 20.83 -1.22
CA THR A 72 -3.72 20.95 -2.59
C THR A 72 -2.78 20.52 -3.72
N GLU A 73 -1.49 20.32 -3.44
CA GLU A 73 -0.53 19.88 -4.45
C GLU A 73 -0.56 18.35 -4.65
N ILE A 74 -1.01 17.59 -3.66
CA ILE A 74 -1.03 16.13 -3.67
C ILE A 74 -2.35 15.68 -4.30
N PRO A 75 -2.34 15.04 -5.48
CA PRO A 75 -3.57 14.71 -6.17
C PRO A 75 -4.21 13.45 -5.56
N VAL A 76 -5.35 13.62 -4.90
CA VAL A 76 -6.11 12.55 -4.22
C VAL A 76 -7.61 12.65 -4.53
N PRO A 77 -8.37 11.54 -4.48
CA PRO A 77 -9.81 11.61 -4.61
C PRO A 77 -10.45 12.20 -3.36
N LYS A 78 -11.45 13.07 -3.56
CA LYS A 78 -12.29 13.58 -2.49
C LYS A 78 -13.20 12.50 -1.93
N VAL A 79 -13.17 12.34 -0.60
CA VAL A 79 -14.20 11.59 0.14
C VAL A 79 -15.49 12.39 0.17
N LEU A 80 -16.57 11.80 -0.33
CA LEU A 80 -17.90 12.38 -0.31
C LEU A 80 -18.64 12.00 0.99
N ARG A 81 -18.50 10.75 1.43
CA ARG A 81 -19.10 10.21 2.65
C ARG A 81 -18.54 8.84 2.98
N ASP A 82 -18.45 8.52 4.26
CA ASP A 82 -18.30 7.14 4.75
C ASP A 82 -19.33 6.82 5.84
N TRP A 83 -19.66 5.54 6.01
CA TRP A 83 -20.50 5.08 7.12
C TRP A 83 -20.35 3.58 7.36
N VAL A 84 -20.67 3.14 8.58
CA VAL A 84 -20.84 1.72 8.92
C VAL A 84 -22.33 1.42 8.96
N ASP A 85 -22.77 0.41 8.22
CA ASP A 85 -24.15 -0.07 8.23
C ASP A 85 -24.37 -1.08 9.37
N ARG A 86 -25.64 -1.39 9.64
CA ARG A 86 -26.08 -2.20 10.79
C ARG A 86 -25.50 -3.61 10.81
N ASP A 87 -25.12 -4.13 9.65
CA ASP A 87 -24.53 -5.46 9.48
C ASP A 87 -23.00 -5.46 9.63
N GLY A 88 -22.39 -4.32 10.00
CA GLY A 88 -20.94 -4.19 10.17
C GLY A 88 -20.20 -4.00 8.84
N ARG A 89 -20.90 -3.67 7.75
CA ARG A 89 -20.27 -3.25 6.49
C ARG A 89 -19.88 -1.78 6.55
N TYR A 90 -18.69 -1.48 6.07
CA TYR A 90 -18.17 -0.13 5.94
C TYR A 90 -18.16 0.29 4.47
N PHE A 91 -18.81 1.42 4.22
CA PHE A 91 -18.98 2.00 2.90
C PHE A 91 -18.23 3.32 2.81
N VAL A 92 -17.53 3.53 1.70
CA VAL A 92 -16.83 4.78 1.38
C VAL A 92 -17.23 5.24 0.00
N LEU A 93 -17.77 6.44 -0.10
CA LEU A 93 -18.05 7.14 -1.34
C LEU A 93 -16.93 8.13 -1.63
N ASN A 94 -16.29 7.97 -2.77
CA ASN A 94 -15.29 8.89 -3.31
C ASN A 94 -15.79 9.46 -4.64
N GLU A 95 -15.32 10.66 -4.99
CA GLU A 95 -15.45 11.12 -6.38
C GLU A 95 -14.74 10.15 -7.33
N ARG A 96 -15.28 10.00 -8.55
CA ARG A 96 -14.57 9.29 -9.61
C ARG A 96 -13.51 10.21 -10.20
N ILE A 97 -12.30 9.68 -10.27
CA ILE A 97 -11.22 10.30 -11.03
C ILE A 97 -11.34 9.91 -12.51
N GLY A 98 -11.31 10.90 -13.39
CA GLY A 98 -11.26 10.70 -14.84
C GLY A 98 -9.93 10.12 -15.31
N GLY A 99 -9.94 9.51 -16.50
CA GLY A 99 -8.77 8.87 -17.08
C GLY A 99 -8.73 7.36 -16.85
N GLN A 100 -7.52 6.80 -16.95
CA GLN A 100 -7.26 5.37 -16.84
C GLN A 100 -6.17 5.13 -15.80
N THR A 101 -6.17 3.97 -15.18
CA THR A 101 -5.05 3.57 -14.33
C THR A 101 -3.77 3.40 -15.17
N LEU A 102 -2.62 3.55 -14.52
CA LEU A 102 -1.34 3.24 -15.15
C LEU A 102 -1.28 1.76 -15.55
N GLU A 103 -1.92 0.86 -14.79
CA GLU A 103 -2.04 -0.55 -15.13
C GLU A 103 -2.72 -0.77 -16.48
N GLU A 104 -3.87 -0.16 -16.72
CA GLU A 104 -4.66 -0.29 -17.96
C GLU A 104 -3.90 0.21 -19.19
N THR A 105 -3.05 1.23 -19.02
CA THR A 105 -2.34 1.88 -20.13
C THR A 105 -0.90 1.39 -20.31
N TRP A 106 -0.32 0.73 -19.31
CA TRP A 106 1.11 0.38 -19.25
C TRP A 106 1.64 -0.26 -20.53
N ALA A 107 0.94 -1.26 -21.07
CA ALA A 107 1.36 -2.00 -22.26
C ALA A 107 1.41 -1.13 -23.53
N SER A 108 0.63 -0.05 -23.58
CA SER A 108 0.56 0.87 -24.71
C SER A 108 1.54 2.04 -24.62
N LEU A 109 2.03 2.35 -23.42
CA LEU A 109 2.96 3.45 -23.19
C LEU A 109 4.35 3.12 -23.72
N SER A 110 4.95 4.08 -24.42
CA SER A 110 6.37 4.05 -24.76
C SER A 110 7.25 4.16 -23.51
N GLU A 111 8.50 3.75 -23.62
CA GLU A 111 9.48 3.87 -22.52
C GLU A 111 9.63 5.32 -22.04
N ALA A 112 9.68 6.29 -22.96
CA ALA A 112 9.77 7.70 -22.62
C ALA A 112 8.56 8.18 -21.79
N GLN A 113 7.34 7.76 -22.16
CA GLN A 113 6.13 8.11 -21.41
C GLN A 113 6.11 7.47 -20.03
N ARG A 114 6.56 6.21 -19.90
CA ARG A 114 6.68 5.54 -18.59
C ARG A 114 7.66 6.28 -17.67
N ILE A 115 8.79 6.74 -18.21
CA ILE A 115 9.78 7.56 -17.47
C ILE A 115 9.15 8.89 -17.04
N GLU A 116 8.45 9.60 -17.93
CA GLU A 116 7.81 10.87 -17.59
C GLU A 116 6.76 10.70 -16.47
N ILE A 117 5.94 9.64 -16.54
CA ILE A 117 4.97 9.31 -15.49
C ILE A 117 5.68 8.97 -14.18
N ALA A 118 6.76 8.18 -14.23
CA ALA A 118 7.54 7.87 -13.04
C ALA A 118 8.12 9.13 -12.38
N ASP A 119 8.64 10.08 -13.16
CA ASP A 119 9.11 11.37 -12.64
C ASP A 119 8.00 12.20 -12.00
N GLN A 120 6.78 12.16 -12.55
CA GLN A 120 5.61 12.80 -11.92
C GLN A 120 5.26 12.17 -10.57
N VAL A 121 5.28 10.83 -10.47
CA VAL A 121 5.06 10.12 -9.19
C VAL A 121 6.16 10.46 -8.18
N VAL A 122 7.42 10.60 -8.61
CA VAL A 122 8.51 11.10 -7.76
C VAL A 122 8.21 12.52 -7.27
N GLY A 123 7.66 13.39 -8.13
CA GLY A 123 7.19 14.73 -7.74
C GLY A 123 6.13 14.70 -6.63
N VAL A 124 5.09 13.88 -6.79
CA VAL A 124 4.04 13.68 -5.76
C VAL A 124 4.66 13.17 -4.45
N ARG A 125 5.61 12.23 -4.54
CA ARG A 125 6.31 11.71 -3.38
C ARG A 125 7.12 12.79 -2.64
N LYS A 126 7.79 13.70 -3.36
CA LYS A 126 8.52 14.81 -2.74
C LYS A 126 7.58 15.69 -1.91
N GLN A 127 6.36 15.93 -2.39
CA GLN A 127 5.34 16.67 -1.62
C GLN A 127 4.89 15.89 -0.38
N LEU A 128 4.62 14.59 -0.51
CA LEU A 128 4.29 13.73 0.64
C LEU A 128 5.38 13.77 1.72
N ARG A 129 6.65 13.80 1.32
CA ARG A 129 7.80 13.91 2.23
C ARG A 129 7.89 15.22 2.99
N SER A 130 7.27 16.30 2.49
CA SER A 130 7.19 17.55 3.23
C SER A 130 6.24 17.47 4.43
N VAL A 131 5.32 16.51 4.41
CA VAL A 131 4.40 16.22 5.51
C VAL A 131 5.09 15.25 6.47
N THR A 132 5.41 15.73 7.68
CA THR A 132 6.19 14.98 8.67
C THR A 132 5.43 14.77 9.97
N SER A 133 5.89 13.81 10.77
CA SER A 133 5.41 13.55 12.12
C SER A 133 6.58 13.29 13.09
N SER A 134 6.31 13.39 14.39
CA SER A 134 7.29 13.07 15.44
C SER A 134 7.37 11.57 15.74
N SER A 135 6.50 10.75 15.14
CA SER A 135 6.48 9.30 15.34
C SER A 135 6.02 8.55 14.08
N ILE A 136 6.29 7.25 14.06
CA ILE A 136 5.76 6.30 13.09
C ILE A 136 4.33 5.93 13.52
N GLN A 137 3.32 6.43 12.81
CA GLN A 137 1.91 6.32 13.16
C GLN A 137 0.99 6.71 11.99
N CYS A 138 -0.30 6.38 12.05
CA CYS A 138 -1.30 6.91 11.12
C CYS A 138 -1.54 8.42 11.32
N VAL A 139 -2.21 9.07 10.36
CA VAL A 139 -2.45 10.53 10.39
C VAL A 139 -3.30 11.00 11.57
N ASP A 140 -4.09 10.10 12.15
CA ASP A 140 -4.89 10.31 13.36
C ASP A 140 -4.18 9.88 14.65
N GLN A 141 -2.85 9.66 14.57
CA GLN A 141 -1.99 9.24 15.67
C GLN A 141 -2.27 7.81 16.19
N SER A 142 -3.08 7.02 15.47
CA SER A 142 -3.28 5.61 15.79
C SER A 142 -2.05 4.77 15.39
N PRO A 143 -1.93 3.53 15.90
CA PRO A 143 -0.99 2.56 15.36
C PRO A 143 -1.13 2.42 13.84
N CYS A 144 -0.01 2.16 13.17
CA CYS A 144 0.07 1.93 11.72
C CYS A 144 0.18 0.43 11.41
N TYR A 145 0.27 0.07 10.12
CA TYR A 145 0.27 -1.33 9.66
C TYR A 145 1.51 -1.65 8.81
N PRO A 146 2.72 -1.70 9.41
CA PRO A 146 3.99 -1.87 8.73
C PRO A 146 4.27 -3.32 8.30
N GLY A 147 3.41 -3.89 7.45
CA GLY A 147 3.48 -5.31 7.10
C GLY A 147 4.79 -5.76 6.46
N LEU A 148 5.55 -4.86 5.83
CA LEU A 148 6.87 -5.17 5.28
C LEU A 148 7.94 -5.38 6.34
N LEU A 149 7.80 -4.73 7.50
CA LEU A 149 8.76 -4.83 8.59
C LEU A 149 8.43 -5.98 9.55
N PHE A 150 7.14 -6.25 9.77
CA PHE A 150 6.68 -7.22 10.76
C PHE A 150 6.17 -8.54 10.17
N PHE A 151 5.94 -8.58 8.85
CA PHE A 151 5.43 -9.75 8.11
C PHE A 151 4.02 -10.20 8.53
N ASP A 152 3.21 -9.27 9.03
CA ASP A 152 1.82 -9.45 9.43
C ASP A 152 0.98 -8.21 9.04
N LEU A 153 -0.30 -8.21 9.37
CA LEU A 153 -1.21 -7.07 9.18
C LEU A 153 -1.65 -6.47 10.52
N GLU A 154 -0.87 -6.67 11.57
CA GLU A 154 -1.21 -6.25 12.92
C GLU A 154 -0.90 -4.75 13.14
N PRO A 155 -1.66 -4.06 14.00
CA PRO A 155 -1.37 -2.67 14.36
C PRO A 155 -0.07 -2.57 15.16
N ARG A 156 0.79 -1.61 14.80
CA ARG A 156 2.09 -1.35 15.44
C ARG A 156 2.32 0.14 15.72
N GLY A 157 3.03 0.42 16.80
CA GLY A 157 3.33 1.79 17.24
C GLY A 157 2.16 2.47 17.98
N PRO A 158 2.15 3.81 18.09
CA PRO A 158 3.16 4.74 17.57
C PRO A 158 4.59 4.44 18.06
N PHE A 159 5.58 4.61 17.19
CA PHE A 159 7.01 4.52 17.56
C PHE A 159 7.66 5.89 17.48
N HIS A 160 8.27 6.34 18.57
CA HIS A 160 8.86 7.68 18.70
C HIS A 160 10.38 7.69 18.53
N SER A 161 10.98 6.53 18.26
CA SER A 161 12.41 6.41 18.01
C SER A 161 12.75 5.12 17.27
N ASP A 162 13.93 5.12 16.64
CA ASP A 162 14.55 3.92 16.06
C ASP A 162 14.70 2.80 17.10
N GLN A 163 14.86 3.16 18.38
CA GLN A 163 14.95 2.22 19.48
C GLN A 163 13.61 1.49 19.72
N GLU A 164 12.51 2.23 19.81
CA GLU A 164 11.17 1.64 20.00
C GLU A 164 10.78 0.73 18.82
N LEU A 165 11.08 1.17 17.59
CA LEU A 165 10.86 0.35 16.40
C LEU A 165 11.70 -0.94 16.47
N TRP A 166 12.99 -0.82 16.80
CA TRP A 166 13.87 -1.98 16.92
C TRP A 166 13.41 -2.97 17.99
N ASP A 167 13.01 -2.48 19.17
CA ASP A 167 12.58 -3.35 20.26
C ASP A 167 11.34 -4.16 19.86
N ALA A 168 10.41 -3.56 19.11
CA ALA A 168 9.27 -4.28 18.54
C ALA A 168 9.69 -5.30 17.46
N LEU A 169 10.62 -4.94 16.57
CA LEU A 169 11.16 -5.87 15.56
C LEU A 169 11.88 -7.07 16.20
N ALA A 170 12.66 -6.82 17.25
CA ALA A 170 13.45 -7.84 17.94
C ALA A 170 12.57 -8.93 18.58
N VAL A 171 11.32 -8.60 18.98
CA VAL A 171 10.36 -9.60 19.47
C VAL A 171 10.02 -10.61 18.37
N ASN A 172 9.69 -10.14 17.16
CA ASN A 172 9.38 -11.01 16.01
C ASN A 172 10.60 -11.83 15.57
N LEU A 173 11.81 -11.32 15.79
CA LEU A 173 13.07 -11.95 15.42
C LEU A 173 13.73 -12.72 16.59
N SER A 174 13.05 -12.88 17.72
CA SER A 174 13.60 -13.47 18.96
C SER A 174 14.11 -14.90 18.84
N HIS A 175 13.72 -15.60 17.77
CA HIS A 175 14.21 -16.94 17.43
C HIS A 175 15.62 -16.94 16.83
N LEU A 176 16.15 -15.77 16.41
CA LEU A 176 17.52 -15.63 15.90
C LEU A 176 18.56 -15.62 17.04
N PRO A 177 19.81 -16.06 16.77
CA PRO A 177 20.90 -15.93 17.73
C PRO A 177 21.12 -14.47 18.17
N GLN A 178 21.40 -14.25 19.46
CA GLN A 178 21.56 -12.90 20.03
C GLN A 178 22.61 -12.05 19.30
N GLN A 179 23.72 -12.64 18.88
CA GLN A 179 24.77 -11.95 18.13
C GLN A 179 24.27 -11.46 16.76
N VAL A 180 23.45 -12.26 16.08
CA VAL A 180 22.83 -11.91 14.79
C VAL A 180 21.88 -10.74 14.98
N LEU A 181 21.04 -10.77 16.03
CA LEU A 181 20.15 -9.66 16.38
C LEU A 181 20.90 -8.36 16.66
N GLN A 182 21.98 -8.42 17.44
CA GLN A 182 22.82 -7.24 17.73
C GLN A 182 23.45 -6.66 16.47
N ASN A 183 23.94 -7.51 15.56
CA ASN A 183 24.54 -7.06 14.32
C ASN A 183 23.50 -6.53 13.32
N LEU A 184 22.30 -7.10 13.31
CA LEU A 184 21.18 -6.61 12.51
C LEU A 184 20.72 -5.24 13.02
N ARG A 185 20.63 -5.03 14.34
CA ARG A 185 20.32 -3.72 14.96
C ARG A 185 21.25 -2.62 14.48
N ARG A 186 22.56 -2.90 14.44
CA ARG A 186 23.58 -1.94 13.98
C ARG A 186 23.42 -1.54 12.51
N ARG A 187 22.68 -2.32 11.72
CA ARG A 187 22.40 -2.06 10.31
C ARG A 187 20.99 -1.52 10.06
N LEU A 188 20.19 -1.31 11.10
CA LEU A 188 18.91 -0.59 10.96
C LEU A 188 19.24 0.82 10.41
N PRO A 189 18.73 1.18 9.22
CA PRO A 189 18.94 2.52 8.68
C PRO A 189 18.25 3.55 9.58
N LYS A 190 18.83 4.76 9.64
CA LYS A 190 18.23 5.86 10.39
C LYS A 190 16.80 6.09 9.90
N CYS A 191 15.84 6.10 10.83
CA CYS A 191 14.43 6.15 10.43
C CYS A 191 13.92 7.57 10.19
N GLU A 192 14.43 8.55 10.93
CA GLU A 192 14.02 9.95 10.77
C GLU A 192 14.49 10.59 9.45
N PRO A 193 13.74 11.57 8.91
CA PRO A 193 12.44 12.03 9.39
C PRO A 193 11.32 11.02 9.11
N TYR A 194 10.26 11.02 9.93
CA TYR A 194 9.05 10.25 9.65
C TYR A 194 8.15 11.05 8.71
N VAL A 195 7.93 10.51 7.53
CA VAL A 195 7.27 11.19 6.41
C VAL A 195 5.99 10.46 6.03
N LEU A 196 4.99 11.20 5.56
CA LEU A 196 3.79 10.57 5.03
C LEU A 196 4.17 9.70 3.83
N THR A 197 3.82 8.43 3.90
CA THR A 197 4.18 7.40 2.92
C THR A 197 2.92 6.70 2.47
N HIS A 198 2.76 6.44 1.16
CA HIS A 198 1.58 5.79 0.61
C HIS A 198 1.60 4.28 0.87
N CYS A 199 2.79 3.68 0.82
CA CYS A 199 3.06 2.26 1.05
C CYS A 199 2.55 1.30 -0.02
N ASP A 200 1.67 1.71 -0.93
CA ASP A 200 1.16 0.87 -2.01
C ASP A 200 1.09 1.58 -3.39
N LEU A 201 2.18 2.22 -3.81
CA LEU A 201 2.26 2.88 -5.14
C LEU A 201 2.38 1.86 -6.29
N ASN A 202 1.41 0.98 -6.44
CA ASN A 202 1.31 0.03 -7.56
C ASN A 202 0.63 0.67 -8.77
N LEU A 203 0.70 0.00 -9.92
CA LEU A 203 0.15 0.49 -11.19
C LEU A 203 -1.36 0.81 -11.16
N GLY A 204 -2.16 0.04 -10.41
CA GLY A 204 -3.61 0.22 -10.31
C GLY A 204 -4.02 1.43 -9.48
N ASN A 205 -3.11 1.93 -8.64
CA ASN A 205 -3.34 3.05 -7.74
C ASN A 205 -2.93 4.41 -8.32
N ILE A 206 -2.47 4.47 -9.58
CA ILE A 206 -2.01 5.70 -10.23
C ILE A 206 -2.94 6.02 -11.38
N MET A 207 -3.68 7.13 -11.29
CA MET A 207 -4.57 7.59 -12.35
C MET A 207 -3.85 8.52 -13.32
N ILE A 208 -3.99 8.23 -14.60
CA ILE A 208 -3.39 8.98 -15.71
C ILE A 208 -4.48 9.53 -16.61
N GLN A 209 -4.32 10.80 -17.00
CA GLN A 209 -5.10 11.43 -18.06
C GLN A 209 -4.18 12.30 -18.91
N ASP A 210 -4.24 12.13 -20.23
CA ASP A 210 -3.43 12.90 -21.20
C ASP A 210 -1.92 12.90 -20.89
N GLY A 211 -1.40 11.75 -20.42
CA GLY A 211 0.01 11.57 -20.04
C GLY A 211 0.41 12.18 -18.70
N LYS A 212 -0.55 12.70 -17.91
CA LYS A 212 -0.32 13.30 -16.60
C LYS A 212 -0.91 12.46 -15.46
N VAL A 213 -0.19 12.41 -14.34
CA VAL A 213 -0.70 11.84 -13.08
C VAL A 213 -1.74 12.80 -12.52
N VAL A 214 -3.00 12.36 -12.48
CA VAL A 214 -4.14 13.18 -12.04
C VAL A 214 -4.67 12.79 -10.66
N SER A 215 -4.34 11.59 -10.16
CA SER A 215 -4.67 11.18 -8.80
C SER A 215 -3.90 9.93 -8.37
N ILE A 216 -3.67 9.81 -7.07
CA ILE A 216 -3.21 8.59 -6.41
C ILE A 216 -4.37 8.02 -5.58
N LEU A 217 -4.67 6.74 -5.77
CA LEU A 217 -5.77 6.03 -5.15
C LEU A 217 -5.28 5.09 -4.04
N ASP A 218 -6.23 4.65 -3.21
CA ASP A 218 -6.07 3.56 -2.23
C ASP A 218 -5.02 3.80 -1.12
N TRP A 219 -5.35 4.75 -0.25
CA TRP A 219 -4.51 5.19 0.87
C TRP A 219 -4.65 4.33 2.13
N GLU A 220 -5.12 3.09 2.03
CA GLU A 220 -5.48 2.28 3.20
C GLU A 220 -4.28 1.85 4.06
N TYR A 221 -3.07 1.86 3.50
CA TYR A 221 -1.81 1.57 4.21
C TYR A 221 -0.99 2.82 4.56
N ALA A 222 -1.49 4.00 4.20
CA ALA A 222 -0.74 5.23 4.36
C ALA A 222 -0.60 5.62 5.83
N ALA A 223 0.61 6.03 6.19
CA ALA A 223 0.96 6.49 7.53
C ALA A 223 2.30 7.24 7.47
N PHE A 224 2.69 7.84 8.59
CA PHE A 224 4.03 8.36 8.78
C PHE A 224 4.98 7.19 9.00
N PHE A 225 5.96 7.04 8.12
CA PHE A 225 6.94 5.97 8.14
C PHE A 225 8.36 6.53 8.00
N PRO A 226 9.39 5.72 8.29
CA PRO A 226 10.76 6.08 8.00
C PRO A 226 10.93 6.56 6.56
N ILE A 227 11.77 7.57 6.34
CA ILE A 227 11.96 8.21 5.01
C ILE A 227 12.27 7.20 3.87
N TRP A 228 12.89 6.07 4.21
CA TRP A 228 13.25 5.00 3.30
C TRP A 228 12.12 3.98 3.01
N TYR A 229 11.02 3.99 3.75
CA TYR A 229 10.01 2.92 3.71
C TYR A 229 9.34 2.77 2.34
N GLU A 230 9.03 3.87 1.65
CA GLU A 230 8.46 3.80 0.28
C GLU A 230 9.42 3.14 -0.71
N TYR A 231 10.73 3.37 -0.55
CA TYR A 231 11.75 2.77 -1.40
C TYR A 231 11.80 1.24 -1.19
N VAL A 232 11.66 0.80 0.06
CA VAL A 232 11.52 -0.62 0.40
C VAL A 232 10.20 -1.19 -0.10
N SER A 233 9.07 -0.50 0.07
CA SER A 233 7.78 -0.91 -0.51
C SER A 233 7.86 -1.09 -2.01
N ALA A 234 8.59 -0.21 -2.68
CA ALA A 234 8.82 -0.33 -4.10
C ALA A 234 9.76 -1.48 -4.49
N SER A 235 10.19 -2.37 -3.59
CA SER A 235 11.16 -3.45 -3.86
C SER A 235 10.57 -4.75 -4.39
N PHE A 236 9.25 -4.92 -4.32
CA PHE A 236 8.53 -6.08 -4.86
C PHE A 236 7.26 -5.61 -5.58
N GLY A 237 6.69 -6.49 -6.41
CA GLY A 237 5.44 -6.24 -7.11
C GLY A 237 4.64 -7.53 -7.22
N PHE A 238 3.32 -7.42 -7.39
CA PHE A 238 2.42 -8.57 -7.38
C PHE A 238 2.25 -9.22 -8.76
N THR A 239 2.48 -8.45 -9.83
CA THR A 239 2.41 -8.91 -11.22
C THR A 239 3.71 -8.58 -11.95
N LYS A 240 3.94 -9.19 -13.12
CA LYS A 240 5.11 -8.87 -13.95
C LYS A 240 5.16 -7.37 -14.29
N MET A 241 4.01 -6.78 -14.64
CA MET A 241 3.91 -5.36 -14.97
C MET A 241 4.23 -4.49 -13.75
N ASP A 242 3.69 -4.85 -12.58
CA ASP A 242 3.96 -4.11 -11.35
C ASP A 242 5.44 -4.22 -10.95
N VAL A 243 6.09 -5.37 -11.13
CA VAL A 243 7.55 -5.51 -10.93
C VAL A 243 8.35 -4.59 -11.86
N GLU A 244 7.96 -4.50 -13.14
CA GLU A 244 8.59 -3.58 -14.10
C GLU A 244 8.41 -2.11 -13.69
N TRP A 245 7.20 -1.72 -13.30
CA TRP A 245 6.89 -0.40 -12.78
C TRP A 245 7.68 -0.06 -11.53
N LYS A 246 7.66 -0.93 -10.52
CA LYS A 246 8.36 -0.73 -9.25
C LYS A 246 9.87 -0.65 -9.45
N LYS A 247 10.43 -1.40 -10.40
CA LYS A 247 11.83 -1.26 -10.82
C LYS A 247 12.09 0.13 -11.39
N LEU A 248 11.29 0.59 -12.35
CA LEU A 248 11.42 1.92 -12.93
C LEU A 248 11.27 3.02 -11.87
N LEU A 249 10.27 2.92 -11.00
CA LEU A 249 10.04 3.88 -9.92
C LEU A 249 11.27 4.00 -9.01
N ARG A 250 11.88 2.88 -8.58
CA ARG A 250 13.12 2.92 -7.77
C ARG A 250 14.29 3.54 -8.51
N GLU A 251 14.46 3.24 -9.80
CA GLU A 251 15.49 3.86 -10.63
C GLU A 251 15.32 5.39 -10.68
N ARG A 252 14.08 5.86 -10.89
CA ARG A 252 13.78 7.30 -10.86
C ARG A 252 14.01 7.91 -9.49
N LEU A 253 13.55 7.26 -8.41
CA LEU A 253 13.83 7.72 -7.04
C LEU A 253 15.32 7.89 -6.79
N GLY A 254 16.16 6.97 -7.27
CA GLY A 254 17.61 7.08 -7.13
C GLY A 254 18.23 8.24 -7.90
N ILE A 255 17.72 8.54 -9.10
CA ILE A 255 18.19 9.69 -9.92
C ILE A 255 17.89 11.03 -9.24
N HIS A 256 16.84 11.09 -8.42
CA HIS A 256 16.43 12.30 -7.70
C HIS A 256 17.00 12.40 -6.27
N ASP A 257 18.10 11.69 -5.99
CA ASP A 257 18.77 11.61 -4.66
C ASP A 257 17.89 10.99 -3.54
N GLU A 258 16.99 10.08 -3.92
CA GLU A 258 16.05 9.42 -2.99
C GLU A 258 16.24 7.89 -2.90
N ALA A 259 17.45 7.40 -3.23
CA ALA A 259 17.82 6.00 -3.07
C ALA A 259 18.05 5.62 -1.60
N HIS A 260 17.55 4.45 -1.21
CA HIS A 260 17.75 3.86 0.12
C HIS A 260 18.13 2.38 0.00
N GLU A 261 19.21 2.11 -0.74
CA GLU A 261 19.69 0.74 -0.99
C GLU A 261 20.14 0.03 0.29
N ASP A 262 20.67 0.77 1.27
CA ASP A 262 20.97 0.25 2.60
C ASP A 262 19.71 -0.28 3.30
N ALA A 263 18.60 0.45 3.24
CA ALA A 263 17.31 0.03 3.80
C ALA A 263 16.71 -1.17 3.07
N LYS A 264 16.81 -1.21 1.74
CA LYS A 264 16.39 -2.36 0.94
C LYS A 264 17.22 -3.61 1.25
N LEU A 265 18.53 -3.47 1.41
CA LEU A 265 19.41 -4.57 1.81
C LEU A 265 19.10 -5.05 3.23
N PHE A 266 18.90 -4.13 4.17
CA PHE A 266 18.47 -4.45 5.53
C PHE A 266 17.16 -5.24 5.53
N TRP A 267 16.15 -4.75 4.81
CA TRP A 267 14.85 -5.43 4.69
C TRP A 267 14.98 -6.82 4.04
N THR A 268 15.77 -6.94 2.97
CA THR A 268 16.03 -8.22 2.29
C THR A 268 16.66 -9.23 3.23
N ASP A 269 17.64 -8.80 4.03
CA ASP A 269 18.26 -9.65 5.04
C ASP A 269 17.26 -10.10 6.10
N MET A 270 16.38 -9.19 6.58
CA MET A 270 15.31 -9.59 7.51
C MET A 270 14.38 -10.63 6.90
N CYS A 271 13.96 -10.44 5.63
CA CYS A 271 13.12 -11.39 4.90
C CYS A 271 13.77 -12.78 4.80
N ASN A 272 15.07 -12.82 4.55
CA ASN A 272 15.85 -14.05 4.45
C ASN A 272 15.98 -14.74 5.82
N LEU A 273 16.20 -13.95 6.88
CA LEU A 273 16.41 -14.45 8.24
C LEU A 273 15.12 -14.93 8.94
N ARG A 274 13.94 -14.44 8.54
CA ARG A 274 12.65 -14.75 9.20
C ARG A 274 12.30 -16.25 9.25
N GLN A 275 12.92 -17.06 8.40
CA GLN A 275 12.67 -18.51 8.33
C GLN A 275 13.60 -19.33 9.25
N TYR A 276 14.48 -18.68 10.02
CA TYR A 276 15.41 -19.37 10.90
C TYR A 276 14.66 -20.28 11.91
N PRO A 277 15.14 -21.52 12.17
CA PRO A 277 16.39 -22.12 11.68
C PRO A 277 16.32 -22.75 10.28
N ASN A 278 15.14 -22.80 9.66
CA ASN A 278 14.89 -23.44 8.37
C ASN A 278 15.23 -22.51 7.19
N LEU A 279 16.49 -22.09 7.13
CA LEU A 279 16.96 -21.15 6.12
C LEU A 279 17.25 -21.83 4.77
N ASP A 280 16.86 -21.16 3.69
CA ASP A 280 17.31 -21.44 2.33
C ASP A 280 18.75 -20.93 2.09
N ASN A 281 19.21 -20.95 0.84
CA ASN A 281 20.57 -20.51 0.51
C ASN A 281 20.81 -19.01 0.79
N GLU A 282 19.82 -18.14 0.54
CA GLU A 282 19.95 -16.70 0.79
C GLU A 282 19.84 -16.40 2.29
N GLY A 283 18.95 -17.10 3.00
CA GLY A 283 18.88 -17.15 4.46
C GLY A 283 20.23 -17.46 5.10
N ARG A 284 20.92 -18.51 4.63
CA ARG A 284 22.24 -18.90 5.17
C ARG A 284 23.31 -17.83 4.91
N LYS A 285 23.31 -17.20 3.73
CA LYS A 285 24.24 -16.09 3.43
C LYS A 285 24.00 -14.89 4.34
N SER A 286 22.73 -14.48 4.53
CA SER A 286 22.38 -13.42 5.47
C SER A 286 22.79 -13.83 6.90
N LEU A 287 22.54 -15.07 7.33
CA LEU A 287 22.97 -15.55 8.65
C LEU A 287 24.49 -15.46 8.83
N GLU A 288 25.28 -15.91 7.87
CA GLU A 288 26.75 -15.84 7.91
C GLU A 288 27.25 -14.39 8.01
N LYS A 289 26.67 -13.49 7.19
CA LYS A 289 26.95 -12.05 7.20
C LYS A 289 26.77 -11.42 8.58
N TYR A 290 25.73 -11.81 9.32
CA TYR A 290 25.46 -11.28 10.67
C TYR A 290 26.07 -12.11 11.80
N SER A 291 26.59 -13.31 11.54
CA SER A 291 27.25 -14.16 12.54
C SER A 291 28.72 -13.80 12.75
N THR A 292 29.39 -13.33 11.70
CA THR A 292 30.87 -13.17 11.67
C THR A 292 31.35 -11.73 11.81
N THR A 293 30.45 -10.78 12.06
CA THR A 293 30.86 -9.37 12.13
C THR A 293 31.65 -9.08 13.41
N ILE A 294 32.98 -9.26 13.34
CA ILE A 294 33.97 -8.50 14.10
C ILE A 294 34.14 -7.19 13.32
N LEU A 295 33.52 -6.10 13.77
CA LEU A 295 33.89 -4.77 13.29
C LEU A 295 34.68 -4.07 14.40
N LYS A 296 35.94 -3.79 14.08
CA LYS A 296 36.72 -2.68 14.65
C LYS A 296 36.06 -1.35 14.29
#